data_AF-A0A0R1ET87-F1
#
_entry.id   AF-A0A0R1ET87-F1
#
_cell.length_a   1.000
_cell.length_b   1.000
_cell.length_c   1.000
_cell.angle_alpha   90.00
_cell.angle_beta   90.00
_cell.angle_gamma   90.00
#
_symmetry.space_group_name_H-M   'P 1'
#
loop_
_entity.id
_entity.type
_entity.pdbx_description
1 polymer ?
#
loop_
_entity_poly.entity_id
_entity_poly.type
_entity_poly.pdbx_seq_one_letter_code
_entity_poly.pdbx_strand_id
1 'polypeptide(L)'
;MSLLAIITGILTLVNYAFLTGQIYPVFIGVFLQAVLTIVTFMTALAYRGRRQRRDYVHGGYKIFTLRFGIIMVSCLGNLAVLIVILLNLFGRLNHF
;
A
#
# COMPACT_ATOMS: atom_id res chain seq x y z
N MET A 1 10.08 -0.88 10.64
CA MET A 1 9.93 -0.72 9.17
C MET A 1 8.85 -1.62 8.59
N SER A 2 8.90 -2.94 8.75
CA SER A 2 7.80 -3.83 8.29
C SER A 2 6.48 -3.59 9.04
N LEU A 3 6.55 -3.25 10.34
CA LEU A 3 5.38 -2.96 11.17
C LEU A 3 4.60 -1.72 10.69
N LEU A 4 5.31 -0.68 10.23
CA LEU A 4 4.70 0.51 9.61
C LEU A 4 3.98 0.18 8.30
N ALA A 5 4.52 -0.73 7.49
CA ALA A 5 3.87 -1.18 6.26
C ALA A 5 2.58 -1.98 6.53
N ILE A 6 2.55 -2.74 7.63
CA ILE A 6 1.34 -3.47 8.06
C ILE A 6 0.29 -2.46 8.56
N ILE A 7 0.69 -1.50 9.41
CA ILE A 7 -0.21 -0.47 9.94
C ILE A 7 -0.82 0.36 8.80
N THR A 8 0.00 0.82 7.86
CA THR A 8 -0.46 1.58 6.69
C THR A 8 -1.37 0.75 5.78
N GLY A 9 -1.08 -0.54 5.60
CA GLY A 9 -1.97 -1.46 4.88
C GLY A 9 -3.34 -1.64 5.54
N ILE A 10 -3.40 -1.74 6.87
CA ILE A 10 -4.67 -1.82 7.60
C ILE A 10 -5.43 -0.50 7.51
N LEU A 11 -4.75 0.63 7.69
CA LEU A 11 -5.35 1.97 7.60
C LEU A 11 -5.96 2.24 6.21
N THR A 12 -5.37 1.72 5.14
CA THR A 12 -5.91 1.91 3.78
C THR A 12 -7.14 1.06 3.52
N LEU A 13 -7.18 -0.17 4.04
CA LEU A 13 -8.38 -1.00 4.03
C LEU A 13 -9.53 -0.33 4.80
N VAL A 14 -9.23 0.20 5.99
CA VAL A 14 -10.20 0.94 6.82
C VAL A 14 -10.69 2.20 6.09
N ASN A 15 -9.79 2.97 5.50
CA ASN A 15 -10.16 4.16 4.74
C ASN A 15 -11.05 3.82 3.54
N TYR A 16 -10.74 2.74 2.83
CA TYR A 16 -11.56 2.24 1.72
C TYR A 16 -12.96 1.83 2.19
N ALA A 17 -13.07 1.07 3.29
CA ALA A 17 -14.35 0.62 3.84
C ALA A 17 -15.26 1.79 4.26
N PHE A 18 -14.66 2.82 4.86
CA PHE A 18 -15.40 4.03 5.25
C PHE A 18 -15.79 4.91 4.06
N LEU A 19 -14.98 4.93 2.99
CA LEU A 19 -15.33 5.61 1.74
C LEU A 19 -16.52 4.91 1.05
N THR A 20 -16.50 3.57 0.98
CA THR A 20 -17.63 2.79 0.45
C THR A 20 -18.88 2.94 1.32
N GLY A 21 -18.71 3.11 2.64
CA GLY A 21 -19.81 3.36 3.58
C GLY A 21 -20.34 4.80 3.57
N GLN A 22 -19.82 5.69 2.71
CA GLN A 22 -20.22 7.11 2.62
C GLN A 22 -20.18 7.85 3.97
N ILE A 23 -19.30 7.44 4.90
CA ILE A 23 -19.21 8.03 6.25
C ILE A 23 -18.66 9.46 6.20
N TYR A 24 -17.85 9.76 5.19
CA TYR A 24 -17.27 11.08 4.96
C TYR A 24 -17.15 11.39 3.46
N PRO A 25 -17.12 12.68 3.08
CA PRO A 25 -17.07 13.09 1.67
C PRO A 25 -15.82 12.57 0.97
N VAL A 26 -15.98 12.21 -0.31
CA VAL A 26 -14.95 11.57 -1.15
C VAL A 26 -13.63 12.34 -1.15
N PHE A 27 -13.67 13.67 -1.15
CA PHE A 27 -12.48 14.53 -1.09
C PHE A 27 -11.60 14.29 0.14
N ILE A 28 -12.19 14.05 1.31
CA ILE A 28 -11.46 13.78 2.55
C ILE A 28 -10.81 12.39 2.47
N GLY A 29 -11.54 11.40 1.95
CA GLY A 29 -11.02 10.05 1.76
C GLY A 29 -9.86 9.97 0.77
N VAL A 30 -9.93 10.74 -0.33
CA VAL A 30 -8.85 10.87 -1.32
C VAL A 30 -7.61 11.49 -0.67
N PHE A 31 -7.79 12.55 0.13
CA PHE A 31 -6.68 13.21 0.82
C PHE A 31 -5.99 12.26 1.82
N LEU A 32 -6.77 11.58 2.66
CA LEU A 32 -6.28 10.56 3.59
C LEU A 32 -5.55 9.43 2.86
N GLN A 33 -6.10 8.96 1.73
CA GLN A 33 -5.47 7.94 0.92
C GLN A 33 -4.14 8.44 0.36
N ALA A 34 -4.08 9.65 -0.20
CA ALA A 34 -2.85 10.22 -0.73
C ALA A 34 -1.75 10.29 0.33
N VAL A 35 -2.08 10.76 1.54
CA VAL A 35 -1.14 10.80 2.68
C VAL A 35 -0.66 9.39 3.04
N LEU A 36 -1.58 8.42 3.17
CA LEU A 36 -1.22 7.03 3.47
C LEU A 36 -0.32 6.41 2.40
N THR A 37 -0.60 6.70 1.13
CA THR A 37 0.20 6.20 0.00
C THR A 37 1.61 6.80 0.03
N ILE A 38 1.75 8.10 0.29
CA ILE A 38 3.06 8.77 0.42
C ILE A 38 3.86 8.17 1.58
N VAL A 39 3.23 8.00 2.75
CA VAL A 39 3.89 7.38 3.91
C VAL A 39 4.32 5.94 3.62
N THR A 40 3.49 5.18 2.91
CA THR A 40 3.82 3.80 2.50
C THR A 40 4.98 3.78 1.50
N PHE A 41 5.02 4.74 0.57
CA PHE A 41 6.10 4.87 -0.40
C PHE A 41 7.41 5.29 0.26
N MET A 42 7.37 6.27 1.17
CA MET A 42 8.53 6.66 1.97
C MET A 42 9.05 5.51 2.82
N THR A 43 8.18 4.70 3.43
CA THR A 43 8.61 3.55 4.23
C THR A 43 9.20 2.42 3.36
N ALA A 44 8.71 2.25 2.12
CA ALA A 44 9.31 1.35 1.14
C ALA A 44 10.70 1.83 0.68
N LEU A 45 10.86 3.12 0.37
CA LEU A 45 12.14 3.72 -0.04
C LEU A 45 13.16 3.77 1.10
N ALA A 46 12.72 4.14 2.30
CA ALA A 46 13.54 4.18 3.51
C ALA A 46 13.96 2.78 4.02
N TYR A 47 13.44 1.71 3.41
CA TYR A 47 13.85 0.35 3.74
C TYR A 47 15.32 0.10 3.34
N ARG A 48 16.21 0.34 4.31
CA ARG A 48 17.67 0.10 4.27
C ARG A 48 18.08 -1.34 4.59
N GLY A 49 17.13 -2.28 4.75
CA GLY A 49 17.43 -3.68 5.03
C GLY A 49 18.02 -4.44 3.82
N ARG A 50 18.62 -5.61 4.05
CA ARG A 50 19.06 -6.51 2.96
C ARG A 50 17.83 -6.96 2.15
N ARG A 51 17.62 -6.34 0.99
CA ARG A 51 16.49 -6.58 0.07
C ARG A 51 16.50 -8.00 -0.50
N GLN A 52 17.67 -8.62 -0.56
CA GLN A 52 17.88 -9.97 -1.06
C GLN A 52 18.79 -10.73 -0.09
N ARG A 53 18.43 -11.98 0.24
CA ARG A 53 19.41 -12.95 0.76
C ARG A 53 19.90 -13.78 -0.42
N ARG A 54 21.20 -14.03 -0.48
CA ARG A 54 21.77 -15.04 -1.38
C ARG A 54 21.34 -16.41 -0.86
N ASP A 55 20.87 -17.24 -1.79
CA ASP A 55 20.53 -18.63 -1.50
C ASP A 55 21.75 -19.40 -0.97
N TYR A 56 21.53 -20.32 -0.04
CA TYR A 56 22.60 -21.02 0.67
C TYR A 56 23.18 -22.21 -0.11
N VAL A 57 22.59 -22.59 -1.25
CA VAL A 57 22.88 -23.89 -1.86
C VAL A 57 23.40 -23.79 -3.30
N HIS A 58 22.73 -23.18 -4.27
CA HIS A 58 23.25 -23.15 -5.67
C HIS A 58 22.80 -21.92 -6.49
N GLY A 59 23.35 -20.74 -6.17
CA GLY A 59 23.74 -19.70 -7.16
C GLY A 59 22.74 -19.07 -8.15
N GLY A 60 21.45 -19.42 -8.17
CA GLY A 60 20.51 -18.91 -9.19
C GLY A 60 19.47 -17.91 -8.70
N TYR A 61 18.90 -18.12 -7.51
CA TYR A 61 17.70 -17.39 -7.08
C TYR A 61 17.98 -16.41 -5.94
N LYS A 62 17.63 -15.15 -6.16
CA LYS A 62 17.66 -14.09 -5.16
C LYS A 62 16.29 -14.04 -4.48
N ILE A 63 16.14 -14.75 -3.36
CA ILE A 63 14.90 -14.78 -2.61
C ILE A 63 14.70 -13.41 -1.93
N PHE A 64 13.55 -12.78 -2.20
CA PHE A 64 13.12 -11.61 -1.46
C PHE A 64 12.93 -11.98 0.01
N THR A 65 13.49 -11.19 0.92
CA THR A 65 13.25 -11.43 2.35
C THR A 65 11.77 -11.26 2.66
N LEU A 66 11.18 -12.15 3.48
CA LEU A 66 9.75 -12.08 3.86
C LEU A 66 9.32 -10.68 4.31
N ARG A 67 10.20 -9.97 5.02
CA ARG A 67 9.98 -8.59 5.48
C ARG A 67 9.86 -7.58 4.33
N PHE A 68 10.65 -7.75 3.27
CA PHE A 68 10.55 -6.91 2.07
C PHE A 68 9.30 -7.25 1.25
N GLY A 69 8.95 -8.54 1.16
CA GLY A 69 7.71 -8.99 0.52
C GLY A 69 6.47 -8.33 1.12
N ILE A 70 6.35 -8.33 2.45
CA ILE A 70 5.22 -7.66 3.15
C ILE A 70 5.16 -6.17 2.82
N ILE A 71 6.29 -5.47 2.79
CA ILE A 71 6.34 -4.04 2.47
C ILE A 71 5.90 -3.79 1.02
N MET A 72 6.34 -4.64 0.09
CA MET A 72 5.93 -4.54 -1.31
C MET A 72 4.43 -4.78 -1.50
N VAL A 73 3.87 -5.81 -0.84
CA VAL A 73 2.43 -6.08 -0.89
C VAL A 73 1.64 -4.91 -0.32
N SER A 74 2.03 -4.35 0.82
CA SER A 74 1.39 -3.16 1.41
C SER A 74 1.46 -1.94 0.49
N CYS A 75 2.60 -1.75 -0.19
CA CYS A 75 2.78 -0.65 -1.14
C CYS A 75 1.89 -0.81 -2.38
N LEU A 76 1.85 -2.02 -2.96
CA LEU A 76 1.00 -2.33 -4.10
C LEU A 76 -0.49 -2.23 -3.75
N GLY A 77 -0.90 -2.71 -2.56
CA GLY A 77 -2.27 -2.59 -2.08
C GLY A 77 -2.69 -1.13 -1.87
N ASN A 78 -1.84 -0.31 -1.27
CA ASN A 78 -2.04 1.13 -1.14
C ASN A 78 -2.28 1.80 -2.49
N LEU A 79 -1.43 1.47 -3.47
CA LEU A 79 -1.46 2.04 -4.81
C LEU A 79 -2.70 1.58 -5.58
N ALA A 80 -3.09 0.31 -5.45
CA ALA A 80 -4.33 -0.22 -6.04
C ALA A 80 -5.57 0.51 -5.51
N VAL A 81 -5.68 0.70 -4.18
CA VAL A 81 -6.79 1.43 -3.56
C VAL A 81 -6.81 2.88 -4.03
N LEU A 82 -5.66 3.55 -4.14
CA LEU A 82 -5.58 4.91 -4.67
C LEU A 82 -6.05 4.99 -6.14
N ILE A 83 -5.69 4.01 -6.97
CA ILE A 83 -6.18 3.93 -8.37
C ILE A 83 -7.70 3.74 -8.39
N VAL A 84 -8.26 2.87 -7.55
CA VAL A 84 -9.72 2.65 -7.47
C VAL A 84 -10.45 3.93 -7.08
N ILE A 85 -9.95 4.64 -6.07
CA ILE A 85 -10.53 5.91 -5.63
C ILE A 85 -10.44 6.97 -6.74
N LEU A 86 -9.33 7.06 -7.46
CA LEU A 86 -9.19 7.96 -8.60
C LEU A 86 -10.16 7.61 -9.72
N LEU A 87 -10.29 6.33 -10.09
CA LEU A 87 -11.23 5.88 -11.11
C LEU A 87 -12.69 6.19 -10.75
N ASN A 88 -13.03 6.13 -9.46
CA ASN A 88 -14.32 6.56 -8.96
C ASN A 88 -14.49 8.08 -9.06
N LEU A 89 -13.50 8.87 -8.63
CA LEU A 89 -13.52 10.34 -8.71
C LEU A 89 -13.65 10.86 -10.16
N PHE A 90 -12.97 10.22 -11.11
CA PHE A 90 -13.06 10.55 -12.55
C PHE A 90 -14.35 10.04 -13.20
N GLY A 91 -15.30 9.49 -12.42
CA GLY A 91 -16.64 9.12 -12.90
C GLY A 91 -16.67 7.90 -13.83
N ARG A 92 -15.60 7.10 -13.89
CA ARG A 92 -15.61 5.83 -14.63
C ARG A 92 -16.24 4.67 -13.85
N LEU A 93 -16.38 4.81 -12.54
CA LEU A 93 -17.14 3.90 -11.67
C LEU A 93 -18.31 4.68 -11.07
N ASN A 94 -19.50 4.57 -11.66
CA ASN A 94 -20.73 5.22 -11.19
C ASN A 94 -21.30 4.60 -9.90
N HIS A 95 -20.63 3.63 -9.29
CA HIS A 95 -21.08 2.98 -8.07
C HIS A 95 -20.00 3.06 -7.00
N PHE A 96 -20.34 3.73 -5.91
CA PHE A 96 -20.05 3.24 -4.57
C PHE A 96 -21.27 2.47 -4.08
#